data_AF-Q5A385-F1
#
_entry.id   AF-Q5A385-F1
#
_cell.length_a   1.000
_cell.length_b   1.000
_cell.length_c   1.000
_cell.angle_alpha   90.00
_cell.angle_beta   90.00
_cell.angle_gamma   90.00
#
_symmetry.space_group_name_H-M   'P 1'
#
loop_
_entity.id
_entity.type
_entity.pdbx_description
1 polymer ?
#
loop_
_entity_poly.entity_id
_entity_poly.type
_entity_poly.pdbx_seq_one_letter_code
_entity_poly.pdbx_strand_id
1 'polypeptide(L)'
;MVYSKSLILPMLISIFLPWAWIGFQNTRSSDIGPTKSIPVSINFEKDSEYFNFPDLVAATQIQIDSELRYITNSSVNVQLVDNLNNPKNHTKYSVDLVLSRDNSLGISSDGLKGYVLYSYEAIHSNDLPYLIVQTILYHLLKFEIPIEGKAK
;
A
#
# COMPACT_ATOMS: atom_id res chain seq x y z
N MET A 1 -58.14 34.00 -2.40
CA MET A 1 -56.75 33.61 -2.75
C MET A 1 -56.62 32.11 -2.64
N VAL A 2 -56.81 31.39 -3.74
CA VAL A 2 -56.68 29.94 -3.78
C VAL A 2 -55.19 29.65 -4.02
N TYR A 3 -54.44 29.38 -2.96
CA TYR A 3 -53.09 28.84 -3.11
C TYR A 3 -53.22 27.47 -3.77
N SER A 4 -52.95 27.43 -5.07
CA SER A 4 -52.88 26.21 -5.86
C SER A 4 -51.91 25.26 -5.17
N LYS A 5 -52.42 24.15 -4.64
CA LYS A 5 -51.67 23.08 -4.00
C LYS A 5 -50.56 22.49 -4.89
N SER A 6 -50.51 22.86 -6.17
CA SER A 6 -49.54 22.38 -7.15
C SER A 6 -48.12 22.96 -6.99
N LEU A 7 -47.94 24.08 -6.29
CA LEU A 7 -46.64 24.77 -6.23
C LEU A 7 -45.77 24.37 -5.01
N ILE A 8 -46.36 23.72 -4.00
CA ILE A 8 -45.65 23.30 -2.78
C ILE A 8 -44.72 22.11 -3.05
N LEU A 9 -45.13 21.20 -3.95
CA LEU A 9 -44.38 19.99 -4.28
C LEU A 9 -43.00 20.28 -4.93
N PRO A 10 -42.86 21.13 -5.97
CA PRO A 10 -41.55 21.41 -6.56
C PRO A 10 -40.61 22.16 -5.61
N MET A 11 -41.16 23.00 -4.70
CA MET A 11 -40.34 23.74 -3.73
C MET A 11 -39.70 22.81 -2.70
N LEU A 12 -40.44 21.80 -2.21
CA LEU A 12 -39.89 20.79 -1.30
C LEU A 12 -38.79 19.96 -1.97
N ILE A 13 -38.99 19.53 -3.22
CA ILE A 13 -37.99 18.76 -3.97
C ILE A 13 -36.67 19.55 -4.10
N SER A 14 -36.74 20.86 -4.38
CA SER A 14 -35.55 21.71 -4.52
C SER A 14 -34.74 21.87 -3.22
N ILE A 15 -35.37 21.73 -2.05
CA ILE A 15 -34.70 21.84 -0.74
C ILE A 15 -33.98 20.53 -0.39
N PHE A 16 -34.56 19.38 -0.77
CA PHE A 16 -34.00 18.07 -0.44
C PHE A 16 -32.96 17.56 -1.45
N LEU A 17 -32.99 18.02 -2.71
CA LEU A 17 -32.04 17.60 -3.75
C LEU A 17 -30.56 17.79 -3.36
N PRO A 18 -30.12 18.93 -2.78
CA PRO A 18 -28.73 19.09 -2.35
C PRO A 18 -28.33 18.11 -1.25
N TRP A 19 -29.24 17.81 -0.32
CA TRP A 19 -28.98 16.89 0.80
C TRP A 19 -28.94 15.43 0.33
N ALA A 20 -29.83 15.05 -0.58
CA ALA A 20 -29.80 13.73 -1.22
C ALA A 20 -28.53 13.55 -2.06
N TRP A 21 -28.06 14.59 -2.75
CA TRP A 21 -26.81 14.55 -3.52
C TRP A 21 -25.57 14.38 -2.62
N ILE A 22 -25.50 15.10 -1.49
CA ILE A 22 -24.43 14.93 -0.49
C ILE A 22 -24.47 13.52 0.12
N GLY A 23 -25.67 13.02 0.46
CA GLY A 23 -25.84 11.65 0.95
C GLY A 23 -25.43 10.60 -0.08
N PHE A 24 -25.77 10.81 -1.35
CA PHE A 24 -25.41 9.90 -2.45
C PHE A 24 -23.90 9.89 -2.71
N GLN A 25 -23.23 11.05 -2.66
CA GLN A 25 -21.76 11.11 -2.75
C GLN A 25 -21.10 10.39 -1.57
N ASN A 26 -21.63 10.53 -0.35
CA ASN A 26 -21.10 9.83 0.82
C ASN A 26 -21.30 8.31 0.72
N THR A 27 -22.39 7.83 0.12
CA THR A 27 -22.61 6.38 -0.09
C THR A 27 -21.71 5.78 -1.18
N ARG A 28 -21.25 6.58 -2.16
CA ARG A 28 -20.39 6.07 -3.24
C ARG A 28 -18.96 5.75 -2.77
N SER A 29 -18.57 6.22 -1.59
CA SER A 29 -17.26 5.96 -0.99
C SER A 29 -17.19 4.71 -0.11
N SER A 30 -18.28 3.94 0.01
CA SER A 30 -18.34 2.75 0.87
C SER A 30 -18.52 1.45 0.09
N ASP A 31 -17.92 1.34 -1.11
CA ASP A 31 -17.57 0.02 -1.66
C ASP A 31 -16.41 -0.55 -0.82
N ILE A 32 -16.71 -0.93 0.42
CA ILE A 32 -15.87 -1.76 1.29
C ILE A 32 -15.99 -3.18 0.73
N GLY A 33 -15.40 -3.40 -0.45
CA GLY A 33 -15.08 -4.74 -0.90
C GLY A 33 -14.16 -5.42 0.12
N PRO A 34 -14.10 -6.76 0.16
CA PRO A 34 -13.13 -7.45 1.01
C PRO A 34 -11.74 -6.90 0.71
N THR A 35 -11.02 -6.48 1.75
CA THR A 35 -9.66 -5.97 1.60
C THR A 35 -8.76 -7.10 1.09
N LYS A 36 -8.24 -6.94 -0.14
CA LYS A 36 -7.32 -7.92 -0.73
C LYS A 36 -5.99 -7.82 0.01
N SER A 37 -5.66 -8.82 0.82
CA SER A 37 -4.35 -8.91 1.48
C SER A 37 -3.32 -9.53 0.53
N ILE A 38 -2.20 -8.83 0.31
CA ILE A 38 -1.08 -9.28 -0.51
C ILE A 38 0.10 -9.61 0.42
N PRO A 39 0.41 -10.90 0.62
CA PRO A 39 1.55 -11.28 1.45
C PRO A 39 2.87 -11.09 0.68
N VAL A 40 3.85 -10.45 1.30
CA VAL A 40 5.19 -10.21 0.74
C VAL A 40 6.25 -10.70 1.74
N SER A 41 7.05 -11.69 1.36
CA SER A 41 8.12 -12.20 2.22
C SER A 41 9.36 -11.35 2.15
N ILE A 42 9.96 -11.02 3.29
CA ILE A 42 11.26 -10.35 3.37
C ILE A 42 12.34 -11.36 3.74
N ASN A 43 13.35 -11.53 2.89
CA ASN A 43 14.44 -12.48 3.08
C ASN A 43 15.80 -11.80 2.98
N PHE A 44 16.85 -12.46 3.45
CA PHE A 44 18.21 -12.18 2.97
C PHE A 44 18.46 -12.94 1.67
N GLU A 45 19.18 -12.31 0.74
CA GLU A 45 19.72 -13.03 -0.42
C GLU A 45 20.64 -14.15 0.04
N LYS A 46 20.65 -15.26 -0.71
CA LYS A 46 21.51 -16.39 -0.42
C LYS A 46 22.97 -15.94 -0.44
N ASP A 47 23.74 -16.36 0.57
CA ASP A 47 25.15 -16.01 0.74
C ASP A 47 25.44 -14.53 1.09
N SER A 48 24.40 -13.71 1.37
CA SER A 48 24.57 -12.36 1.92
C SER A 48 24.97 -12.40 3.40
N GLU A 49 25.61 -11.31 3.88
CA GLU A 49 25.87 -11.13 5.30
C GLU A 49 24.56 -11.09 6.08
N TYR A 50 24.46 -11.93 7.12
CA TYR A 50 23.30 -12.01 7.99
C TYR A 50 23.41 -10.96 9.09
N PHE A 51 22.48 -10.01 9.10
CA PHE A 51 22.31 -9.06 10.18
C PHE A 51 21.10 -9.44 11.01
N ASN A 52 21.18 -9.22 12.32
CA ASN A 52 20.01 -9.30 13.18
C ASN A 52 19.29 -7.95 13.17
N PHE A 53 18.17 -7.88 12.46
CA PHE A 53 17.29 -6.71 12.45
C PHE A 53 16.00 -7.02 13.23
N PRO A 54 15.96 -6.75 14.55
CA PRO A 54 14.88 -7.22 15.42
C PRO A 54 13.52 -6.57 15.14
N ASP A 55 13.51 -5.38 14.55
CA ASP A 55 12.32 -4.56 14.33
C ASP A 55 12.09 -4.18 12.87
N LEU A 56 12.97 -4.56 11.94
CA LEU A 56 12.92 -4.12 10.54
C LEU A 56 11.58 -4.42 9.88
N VAL A 57 11.08 -5.66 10.01
CA VAL A 57 9.79 -6.05 9.39
C VAL A 57 8.63 -5.27 10.02
N ALA A 58 8.64 -5.07 11.34
CA ALA A 58 7.60 -4.31 12.04
C ALA A 58 7.62 -2.82 11.67
N ALA A 59 8.81 -2.21 11.62
CA ALA A 59 9.00 -0.82 11.21
C ALA A 59 8.56 -0.61 9.75
N THR A 60 8.92 -1.54 8.86
CA THR A 60 8.52 -1.51 7.45
C THR A 60 7.00 -1.67 7.32
N GLN A 61 6.37 -2.55 8.09
CA GLN A 61 4.91 -2.73 8.08
C GLN A 61 4.19 -1.44 8.48
N ILE A 62 4.64 -0.77 9.55
CA ILE A 62 4.06 0.52 10.00
C ILE A 62 4.14 1.55 8.87
N GLN A 63 5.27 1.61 8.16
CA GLN A 63 5.45 2.56 7.07
C GLN A 63 4.57 2.22 5.86
N ILE A 64 4.48 0.94 5.48
CA ILE A 64 3.57 0.45 4.43
C ILE A 64 2.13 0.81 4.76
N ASP A 65 1.68 0.52 5.98
CA ASP A 65 0.31 0.80 6.42
C ASP A 65 0.02 2.30 6.36
N SER A 66 1.00 3.13 6.70
CA SER A 66 0.88 4.58 6.61
C SER A 66 0.79 5.05 5.16
N GLU A 67 1.69 4.60 4.29
CA GLU A 67 1.77 5.00 2.89
C GLU A 67 0.58 4.50 2.06
N LEU A 68 0.10 3.27 2.31
CA LEU A 68 -1.05 2.68 1.61
C LEU A 68 -2.30 3.56 1.72
N ARG A 69 -2.54 4.16 2.89
CA ARG A 69 -3.68 5.07 3.10
C ARG A 69 -3.68 6.28 2.18
N TYR A 70 -2.53 6.68 1.65
CA TYR A 70 -2.40 7.82 0.74
C TYR A 70 -2.45 7.43 -0.74
N ILE A 71 -2.17 6.17 -1.08
CA ILE A 71 -2.09 5.71 -2.48
C ILE A 71 -3.30 4.87 -2.92
N THR A 72 -4.06 4.29 -1.99
CA THR A 72 -5.25 3.47 -2.29
C THR A 72 -6.42 3.76 -1.35
N ASN A 73 -7.65 3.52 -1.81
CA ASN A 73 -8.88 3.66 -1.01
C ASN A 73 -9.12 2.47 -0.06
N SER A 74 -8.07 2.01 0.64
CA SER A 74 -8.11 0.88 1.58
C SER A 74 -8.60 -0.47 1.01
N SER A 75 -8.70 -0.62 -0.32
CA SER A 75 -9.14 -1.87 -0.97
C SER A 75 -8.10 -2.98 -0.95
N VAL A 76 -6.83 -2.60 -0.77
CA VAL A 76 -5.67 -3.51 -0.75
C VAL A 76 -4.90 -3.30 0.54
N ASN A 77 -4.48 -4.39 1.16
CA ASN A 77 -3.54 -4.42 2.26
C ASN A 77 -2.28 -5.17 1.83
N VAL A 78 -1.12 -4.78 2.33
CA VAL A 78 0.14 -5.49 2.11
C VAL A 78 0.60 -6.02 3.45
N GLN A 79 0.76 -7.34 3.55
CA GLN A 79 1.20 -8.00 4.77
C GLN A 79 2.61 -8.53 4.61
N LEU A 80 3.54 -8.04 5.42
CA LEU A 80 4.90 -8.55 5.41
C LEU A 80 4.99 -9.89 6.15
N VAL A 81 5.76 -10.80 5.56
CA VAL A 81 6.09 -12.10 6.15
C VAL A 81 7.58 -12.10 6.48
N ASP A 82 7.89 -12.16 7.77
CA ASP A 82 9.28 -12.21 8.25
C ASP A 82 9.90 -13.58 8.00
N ASN A 83 10.88 -13.63 7.10
CA ASN A 83 11.72 -14.78 6.84
C ASN A 83 13.20 -14.49 7.12
N LEU A 84 13.55 -13.38 7.76
CA LEU A 84 14.93 -12.96 7.97
C LEU A 84 15.71 -13.96 8.83
N ASN A 85 15.08 -14.46 9.88
CA ASN A 85 15.68 -15.43 10.82
C ASN A 85 15.33 -16.89 10.48
N ASN A 86 14.23 -17.13 9.77
CA ASN A 86 13.73 -18.47 9.49
C ASN A 86 12.97 -18.51 8.16
N PRO A 87 13.65 -18.72 7.03
CA PRO A 87 13.00 -18.76 5.71
C PRO A 87 12.14 -20.02 5.59
N LYS A 88 10.86 -19.89 5.94
CA LYS A 88 9.88 -20.98 5.88
C LYS A 88 8.70 -20.65 4.98
N ASN A 89 8.31 -19.38 4.93
CA ASN A 89 7.06 -18.98 4.33
C ASN A 89 7.31 -18.34 2.97
N HIS A 90 7.24 -19.15 1.92
CA HIS A 90 7.33 -18.63 0.55
C HIS A 90 5.99 -18.02 0.14
N THR A 91 6.02 -16.74 -0.22
CA THR A 91 4.88 -16.00 -0.76
C THR A 91 5.08 -15.78 -2.26
N LYS A 92 4.00 -15.44 -2.98
CA LYS A 92 4.08 -15.11 -4.42
C LYS A 92 5.04 -13.95 -4.68
N TYR A 93 4.99 -12.93 -3.82
CA TYR A 93 5.85 -11.76 -3.89
C TYR A 93 6.93 -11.85 -2.82
N SER A 94 8.18 -11.56 -3.15
CA SER A 94 9.27 -11.50 -2.17
C SER A 94 10.16 -10.28 -2.36
N VAL A 95 10.84 -9.88 -1.29
CA VAL A 95 11.93 -8.91 -1.34
C VAL A 95 13.15 -9.53 -0.68
N ASP A 96 14.25 -9.58 -1.43
CA ASP A 96 15.52 -10.08 -0.94
C ASP A 96 16.45 -8.89 -0.64
N LEU A 97 16.97 -8.87 0.58
CA LEU A 97 17.92 -7.88 1.07
C LEU A 97 19.34 -8.33 0.71
N VAL A 98 20.08 -7.48 0.00
CA VAL A 98 21.44 -7.75 -0.47
C VAL A 98 22.38 -6.67 0.05
N LEU A 99 23.38 -7.04 0.85
CA LEU A 99 24.41 -6.08 1.24
C LEU A 99 25.24 -5.68 0.00
N SER A 100 25.36 -4.37 -0.23
CA SER A 100 26.07 -3.76 -1.36
C SER A 100 26.87 -2.53 -0.92
N ARG A 101 27.63 -1.94 -1.84
CA ARG A 101 28.34 -0.67 -1.60
C ARG A 101 27.38 0.52 -1.60
N ASP A 102 26.40 0.49 -2.50
CA ASP A 102 25.47 1.58 -2.74
C ASP A 102 24.02 1.11 -2.62
N ASN A 103 23.14 2.04 -2.29
CA ASN A 103 21.71 1.79 -2.22
C ASN A 103 21.12 1.73 -3.63
N SER A 104 20.51 0.61 -3.97
CA SER A 104 19.77 0.47 -5.23
C SER A 104 18.65 -0.54 -5.09
N LEU A 105 17.75 -0.56 -6.06
CA LEU A 105 16.66 -1.52 -6.10
C LEU A 105 16.62 -2.20 -7.46
N GLY A 106 16.10 -3.42 -7.47
CA GLY A 106 15.87 -4.20 -8.69
C GLY A 106 14.58 -4.98 -8.59
N ILE A 107 14.00 -5.31 -9.74
CA ILE A 107 12.86 -6.23 -9.85
C ILE A 107 13.27 -7.36 -10.77
N SER A 108 12.97 -8.60 -10.39
CA SER A 108 13.18 -9.77 -11.21
C SER A 108 12.40 -9.69 -12.53
N SER A 109 12.84 -10.44 -13.55
CA SER A 109 12.20 -10.42 -14.87
C SER A 109 10.75 -10.90 -14.86
N ASP A 110 10.36 -11.73 -13.90
CA ASP A 110 8.98 -12.19 -13.71
C ASP A 110 8.10 -11.20 -12.93
N GLY A 111 8.68 -10.12 -12.37
CA GLY A 111 7.96 -9.12 -11.58
C GLY A 111 7.49 -9.62 -10.21
N LEU A 112 7.97 -10.78 -9.74
CA LEU A 112 7.53 -11.40 -8.49
C LEU A 112 8.52 -11.20 -7.34
N LYS A 113 9.75 -10.78 -7.63
CA LYS A 113 10.79 -10.57 -6.62
C LYS A 113 11.39 -9.17 -6.75
N GLY A 114 11.47 -8.47 -5.63
CA GLY A 114 12.24 -7.25 -5.48
C GLY A 114 13.59 -7.53 -4.83
N TYR A 115 14.57 -6.71 -5.18
CA TYR A 115 15.90 -6.72 -4.57
C TYR A 115 16.12 -5.33 -3.96
N VAL A 116 16.50 -5.31 -2.68
CA VAL A 116 16.94 -4.09 -2.00
C VAL A 116 18.43 -4.25 -1.74
N LEU A 117 19.24 -3.58 -2.56
CA LEU A 117 20.67 -3.48 -2.36
C LEU A 117 20.89 -2.34 -1.37
N TYR A 118 21.45 -2.65 -0.20
CA TYR A 118 21.63 -1.68 0.88
C TYR A 118 23.08 -1.62 1.32
N SER A 119 23.54 -0.45 1.74
CA SER A 119 24.88 -0.24 2.29
C SER A 119 24.89 -0.21 3.82
N TYR A 120 26.08 -0.29 4.43
CA TYR A 120 26.24 -0.05 5.87
C TYR A 120 25.75 1.34 6.30
N GLU A 121 25.82 2.32 5.40
CA GLU A 121 25.31 3.67 5.65
C GLU A 121 23.79 3.64 5.81
N ALA A 122 23.06 2.92 4.96
CA ALA A 122 21.61 2.74 5.08
C ALA A 122 21.19 2.01 6.36
N ILE A 123 22.03 1.10 6.86
CA ILE A 123 21.81 0.47 8.18
C ILE A 123 21.98 1.52 9.28
N HIS A 124 23.06 2.31 9.23
CA HIS A 124 23.37 3.29 10.26
C HIS A 124 22.36 4.44 10.33
N SER A 125 21.86 4.89 9.17
CA SER A 125 20.80 5.90 9.07
C SER A 125 19.40 5.36 9.33
N ASN A 126 19.23 4.03 9.47
CA ASN A 126 17.95 3.36 9.61
C ASN A 126 17.00 3.58 8.40
N ASP A 127 17.57 3.60 7.19
CA ASP A 127 16.83 3.84 5.94
C ASP A 127 16.23 2.57 5.33
N LEU A 128 16.57 1.38 5.86
CA LEU A 128 16.08 0.11 5.33
C LEU A 128 14.54 0.03 5.23
N PRO A 129 13.75 0.41 6.25
CA PRO A 129 12.29 0.41 6.13
C PRO A 129 11.82 1.22 4.92
N TYR A 130 12.37 2.42 4.73
CA TYR A 130 12.03 3.28 3.59
C TYR A 130 12.38 2.63 2.26
N LEU A 131 13.59 2.10 2.10
CA LEU A 131 14.03 1.46 0.87
C LEU A 131 13.16 0.24 0.51
N ILE A 132 12.78 -0.55 1.52
CA ILE A 132 11.91 -1.71 1.34
C ILE A 132 10.50 -1.26 0.96
N VAL A 133 9.91 -0.27 1.65
CA VAL A 133 8.58 0.26 1.31
C VAL A 133 8.55 0.78 -0.12
N GLN A 134 9.56 1.55 -0.53
CA GLN A 134 9.65 2.10 -1.89
C GLN A 134 9.73 0.99 -2.95
N THR A 135 10.49 -0.06 -2.66
CA THR A 135 10.61 -1.23 -3.53
C THR A 135 9.29 -1.99 -3.63
N ILE A 136 8.58 -2.19 -2.51
CA ILE A 136 7.32 -2.92 -2.48
C ILE A 136 6.20 -2.15 -3.17
N LEU A 137 5.92 -0.92 -2.73
CA LEU A 137 4.71 -0.19 -3.15
C LEU A 137 4.83 0.38 -4.57
N TYR A 138 5.99 0.93 -4.93
CA TYR A 138 6.13 1.68 -6.18
C TYR A 138 6.75 0.88 -7.33
N HIS A 139 7.33 -0.29 -7.04
CA HIS A 139 7.97 -1.14 -8.05
C HIS A 139 7.36 -2.53 -8.11
N LEU A 140 7.43 -3.30 -7.02
CA LEU A 140 7.00 -4.70 -6.99
C LEU A 140 5.48 -4.84 -7.16
N LEU A 141 4.70 -4.09 -6.38
CA LEU A 141 3.23 -4.18 -6.38
C LEU A 141 2.54 -3.10 -7.19
N LYS A 142 3.29 -2.36 -8.01
CA LYS A 142 2.80 -1.23 -8.82
C LYS A 142 1.55 -1.57 -9.66
N PHE A 143 1.47 -2.79 -10.16
CA PHE A 143 0.36 -3.26 -10.99
C PHE A 143 -0.75 -3.99 -10.21
N GLU A 144 -0.50 -4.34 -8.96
CA GLU A 144 -1.47 -4.99 -8.07
C GLU A 144 -2.22 -4.00 -7.19
N ILE A 145 -1.61 -2.84 -6.91
CA ILE A 145 -2.22 -1.73 -6.17
C ILE A 145 -2.83 -0.76 -7.20
N PRO A 146 -4.17 -0.64 -7.28
CA PRO A 146 -4.78 0.40 -8.09
C PRO A 146 -4.49 1.77 -7.45
N ILE A 147 -3.59 2.53 -8.07
CA ILE A 147 -3.24 3.89 -7.63
C ILE A 147 -4.32 4.85 -8.14
N GLU A 148 -5.11 5.44 -7.24
CA GLU A 148 -6.10 6.46 -7.65
C GLU A 148 -5.47 7.83 -7.95
N GLY A 149 -4.19 8.01 -7.59
CA GLY A 149 -3.45 9.24 -7.80
C GLY A 149 -2.69 9.33 -9.14
N LYS A 150 -3.36 9.22 -10.29
CA LYS A 150 -2.98 9.85 -11.59
C LYS A 150 -3.92 9.43 -12.75
N ALA A 151 -5.04 10.13 -12.85
CA ALA A 151 -5.58 10.54 -14.14
C ALA A 151 -5.62 12.08 -14.15
N LYS A 152 -4.53 12.69 -14.59
CA LYS A 152 -4.52 14.06 -15.11
C LYS A 152 -3.66 14.07 -16.36
#